data_AF-A0A101W9I2-F1
#
_entry.id   AF-A0A101W9I2-F1
#
_cell.length_a   1.000
_cell.length_b   1.000
_cell.length_c   1.000
_cell.angle_alpha   90.00
_cell.angle_beta   90.00
_cell.angle_gamma   90.00
#
_symmetry.space_group_name_H-M   'P 1'
#
loop_
_entity.id
_entity.type
_entity.pdbx_description
1 polymer ?
#
loop_
_entity_poly.entity_id
_entity_poly.type
_entity_poly.pdbx_seq_one_letter_code
_entity_poly.pdbx_strand_id
1 'polypeptide(L)'
;MYEVFDPFLTIETWHTTHALDVHRFNKALGEVVRKKAFNPDSMAEYFIGKLELQEGTPLIDAARRYASDAWAVRTFLEAHHEIEN
;
A
#
# COMPACT_ATOMS: atom_id res chain seq x y z
N MET A 1 -6.41 -0.80 10.61
CA MET A 1 -5.95 -1.70 9.53
C MET A 1 -4.77 -1.12 8.77
N TYR A 2 -4.88 0.07 8.19
CA TYR A 2 -3.84 0.66 7.33
C TYR A 2 -2.65 1.28 8.09
N GLU A 3 -2.76 1.41 9.41
CA GLU A 3 -1.70 1.93 10.28
C GLU A 3 -0.47 1.00 10.30
N VAL A 4 -0.59 -0.26 9.84
CA VAL A 4 0.56 -1.15 9.63
C VAL A 4 1.60 -0.58 8.66
N PHE A 5 1.19 0.35 7.80
CA PHE A 5 2.07 1.06 6.86
C PHE A 5 2.75 2.28 7.49
N ASP A 6 2.38 2.72 8.69
CA ASP A 6 2.95 3.94 9.30
C ASP A 6 4.48 3.91 9.35
N PRO A 7 5.15 2.82 9.78
CA PRO A 7 6.61 2.77 9.78
C PRO A 7 7.22 2.93 8.37
N PHE A 8 6.55 2.42 7.34
CA PHE A 8 6.98 2.60 5.96
C PHE A 8 6.80 4.06 5.50
N LEU A 9 5.68 4.70 5.85
CA LEU A 9 5.39 6.08 5.47
C LEU A 9 6.28 7.13 6.17
N THR A 10 6.91 6.79 7.30
CA THR A 10 7.91 7.67 7.94
C THR A 10 9.24 7.79 7.19
N ILE A 11 9.46 6.96 6.16
CA ILE A 11 10.72 6.94 5.42
C ILE A 11 10.67 8.00 4.33
N GLU A 12 11.61 8.94 4.33
CA GLU A 12 11.64 10.05 3.36
C GLU A 12 11.56 9.57 1.89
N THR A 13 12.19 8.44 1.60
CA THR A 13 12.26 7.83 0.26
C THR A 13 11.11 6.87 -0.06
N TRP A 14 10.06 6.79 0.77
CA TRP A 14 8.93 5.87 0.58
C TRP A 14 8.31 5.96 -0.82
N HIS A 15 8.30 7.15 -1.41
CA HIS A 15 7.69 7.42 -2.72
C HIS A 15 8.56 6.97 -3.89
N THR A 16 9.81 6.58 -3.62
CA THR A 16 10.75 6.05 -4.62
C THR A 16 10.56 4.54 -4.79
N THR A 17 11.05 3.99 -5.89
CA THR A 17 11.05 2.54 -6.14
C THR A 17 12.32 1.87 -5.64
N HIS A 18 12.98 2.43 -4.62
CA HIS A 18 14.18 1.84 -4.05
C HIS A 18 13.86 0.47 -3.45
N ALA A 19 14.68 -0.54 -3.74
CA ALA A 19 14.39 -1.95 -3.42
C ALA A 19 14.10 -2.18 -1.93
N LEU A 20 14.78 -1.45 -1.04
CA LEU A 20 14.56 -1.55 0.39
C LEU A 20 13.19 -1.01 0.84
N ASP A 21 12.70 0.04 0.19
CA ASP A 21 11.40 0.65 0.50
C ASP A 21 10.27 -0.22 -0.04
N VAL A 22 10.45 -0.79 -1.23
CA VAL A 22 9.56 -1.82 -1.78
C VAL A 22 9.48 -3.04 -0.85
N HIS A 23 10.60 -3.50 -0.31
CA HIS A 23 10.61 -4.61 0.65
C HIS A 23 9.81 -4.28 1.92
N ARG A 24 9.98 -3.07 2.47
CA ARG A 24 9.24 -2.61 3.65
C ARG A 24 7.74 -2.50 3.40
N PHE A 25 7.36 -1.94 2.25
CA PHE A 25 5.97 -1.90 1.82
C PHE A 25 5.38 -3.31 1.72
N ASN A 26 6.05 -4.23 1.04
CA ASN A 26 5.59 -5.61 0.87
C ASN A 26 5.46 -6.35 2.21
N LYS A 27 6.36 -6.08 3.16
CA LYS A 27 6.27 -6.64 4.51
C LYS A 27 4.99 -6.18 5.22
N ALA A 28 4.70 -4.87 5.21
CA ALA A 28 3.47 -4.32 5.80
C ALA A 28 2.21 -4.82 5.06
N LEU A 29 2.25 -4.86 3.73
CA LEU A 29 1.18 -5.37 2.89
C LEU A 29 0.84 -6.83 3.24
N GLY A 30 1.84 -7.67 3.50
CA GLY A 30 1.65 -9.06 3.90
C GLY A 30 0.79 -9.26 5.15
N GLU A 31 0.72 -8.26 6.05
CA GLU A 31 -0.08 -8.33 7.28
C GLU A 31 -1.57 -8.03 7.06
N VAL A 32 -1.94 -7.46 5.91
CA VAL A 32 -3.31 -6.98 5.66
C VAL A 32 -3.91 -7.45 4.34
N VAL A 33 -3.11 -7.79 3.33
CA VAL A 33 -3.59 -8.06 1.97
C VAL A 33 -4.56 -9.24 1.85
N ARG A 34 -4.42 -10.24 2.74
CA ARG A 34 -5.30 -11.41 2.82
C ARG A 34 -6.62 -11.14 3.54
N LYS A 35 -6.74 -10.02 4.26
CA LYS A 35 -7.96 -9.70 4.99
C LYS A 35 -9.06 -9.32 4.01
N LYS A 36 -10.24 -9.93 4.14
CA LYS A 36 -11.38 -9.64 3.27
C LYS A 36 -11.74 -8.15 3.20
N ALA A 37 -11.67 -7.46 4.35
CA ALA A 37 -11.97 -6.04 4.46
C ALA A 37 -10.88 -5.12 3.88
N PHE A 38 -9.69 -5.63 3.55
CA PHE A 38 -8.63 -4.82 2.96
C PHE A 38 -9.01 -4.40 1.54
N ASN A 39 -8.96 -3.09 1.29
CA ASN A 39 -9.13 -2.49 -0.02
C ASN A 39 -7.90 -1.62 -0.36
N PRO A 40 -7.20 -1.88 -1.48
CA PRO A 40 -6.03 -1.09 -1.90
C PRO A 40 -6.30 0.39 -2.21
N ASP A 41 -7.50 0.75 -2.68
CA ASP A 41 -7.83 2.16 -2.96
C ASP A 41 -7.97 2.95 -1.66
N SER A 42 -8.66 2.39 -0.66
CA SER A 42 -8.74 2.95 0.69
C SER A 42 -7.37 2.99 1.40
N MET A 43 -6.43 2.10 1.05
CA MET A 43 -5.04 2.22 1.49
C MET A 43 -4.37 3.46 0.89
N ALA A 44 -4.60 3.74 -0.40
CA ALA A 44 -4.09 4.94 -1.06
C ALA A 44 -4.65 6.22 -0.43
N GLU A 45 -5.96 6.24 -0.17
CA GLU A 45 -6.64 7.33 0.54
C GLU A 45 -6.04 7.54 1.93
N TYR A 46 -5.74 6.45 2.64
CA TYR A 46 -5.05 6.53 3.93
C TYR A 46 -3.66 7.18 3.79
N PHE A 47 -2.86 6.82 2.79
CA PHE A 47 -1.53 7.42 2.58
C PHE A 47 -1.64 8.91 2.27
N ILE A 48 -2.58 9.28 1.39
CA ILE A 48 -2.86 10.66 0.99
C ILE A 48 -3.26 11.51 2.21
N GLY A 49 -4.21 11.02 3.01
CA GLY A 49 -4.66 11.72 4.21
C GLY A 49 -3.59 11.79 5.29
N LYS A 50 -2.84 10.70 5.51
CA LYS A 50 -1.81 10.61 6.56
C LYS A 50 -0.63 11.54 6.32
N LEU A 51 -0.23 11.71 5.06
CA LEU A 51 0.90 12.54 4.65
C LEU A 51 0.48 13.92 4.13
N GLU A 52 -0.82 14.24 4.21
CA GLU A 52 -1.39 15.51 3.72
C GLU A 52 -0.99 15.83 2.26
N LEU A 53 -0.95 14.78 1.42
CA LEU A 53 -0.46 14.89 0.05
C LEU A 53 -1.37 15.80 -0.78
N GLN A 54 -0.75 16.62 -1.62
CA GLN A 54 -1.44 17.56 -2.49
C GLN A 54 -1.71 16.94 -3.87
N GLU A 55 -2.90 17.20 -4.43
CA GLU A 55 -3.27 16.78 -5.78
C GLU A 55 -2.30 17.29 -6.86
N GLY A 56 -2.04 16.45 -7.85
CA GLY A 56 -1.11 16.74 -8.95
C GLY A 56 0.38 16.64 -8.58
N THR A 57 0.72 16.16 -7.38
CA THR A 57 2.12 15.93 -6.98
C THR A 57 2.59 14.51 -7.28
N PRO A 58 3.90 14.29 -7.56
CA PRO A 58 4.45 12.94 -7.73
C PRO A 58 4.26 12.02 -6.52
N LEU A 59 4.05 12.58 -5.32
CA LEU A 59 3.79 11.81 -4.10
C LEU A 59 2.41 11.15 -4.14
N ILE A 60 1.38 11.82 -4.69
CA ILE A 60 0.07 11.18 -4.87
C ILE A 60 0.15 10.07 -5.91
N ASP A 61 0.89 10.28 -6.99
CA ASP A 61 1.11 9.23 -7.99
C ASP A 61 1.83 8.02 -7.37
N ALA A 62 2.74 8.26 -6.42
CA ALA A 62 3.36 7.18 -5.66
C ALA A 62 2.37 6.43 -4.77
N ALA A 63 1.47 7.11 -4.06
CA ALA A 63 0.42 6.46 -3.27
C ALA A 63 -0.52 5.61 -4.17
N ARG A 64 -0.93 6.15 -5.33
CA ARG A 64 -1.77 5.43 -6.30
C ARG A 64 -1.06 4.24 -6.93
N ARG A 65 0.26 4.34 -7.17
CA ARG A 65 1.08 3.20 -7.63
C ARG A 65 1.10 2.08 -6.59
N TYR A 66 1.30 2.38 -5.31
CA TYR A 66 1.25 1.35 -4.27
C TYR A 66 -0.13 0.68 -4.16
N ALA A 67 -1.21 1.42 -4.41
CA ALA A 67 -2.55 0.84 -4.53
C ALA A 67 -2.65 -0.16 -5.69
N SER A 68 -2.13 0.21 -6.87
CA SER A 68 -2.05 -0.67 -8.04
C SER A 68 -1.23 -1.93 -7.75
N ASP A 69 -0.08 -1.79 -7.08
CA ASP A 69 0.77 -2.93 -6.70
C ASP A 69 0.05 -3.86 -5.71
N ALA A 70 -0.64 -3.29 -4.71
CA ALA A 70 -1.44 -4.06 -3.76
C ALA A 70 -2.63 -4.76 -4.43
N TRP A 71 -3.26 -4.14 -5.44
CA TRP A 71 -4.29 -4.79 -6.26
C TRP A 71 -3.74 -5.99 -7.03
N ALA A 72 -2.55 -5.89 -7.60
CA ALA A 72 -1.91 -6.99 -8.31
C ALA A 72 -1.68 -8.19 -7.37
N VAL A 73 -1.15 -7.94 -6.17
CA VAL A 73 -0.97 -8.99 -5.15
C VAL A 73 -2.31 -9.57 -4.71
N ARG A 74 -3.31 -8.72 -4.45
CA ARG A 74 -4.63 -9.18 -4.00
C ARG A 74 -5.34 -10.03 -5.06
N THR A 75 -5.32 -9.60 -6.31
CA THR A 75 -5.91 -10.33 -7.44
C THR A 75 -5.30 -11.72 -7.59
N PHE A 76 -3.97 -11.81 -7.42
CA PHE A 76 -3.27 -13.08 -7.40
C PHE A 76 -3.76 -13.97 -6.24
N LEU A 77 -3.83 -13.45 -5.01
CA LEU A 77 -4.29 -14.22 -3.85
C LEU A 77 -5.76 -14.66 -3.98
N GLU A 78 -6.63 -13.81 -4.54
CA GLU A 78 -8.02 -14.13 -4.82
C GLU A 78 -8.15 -15.29 -5.82
N ALA A 79 -7.37 -15.25 -6.91
CA ALA A 79 -7.33 -16.33 -7.90
C ALA A 79 -6.83 -17.66 -7.32
N HIS A 80 -6.04 -17.61 -6.24
CA HIS A 80 -5.52 -18.77 -5.53
C HIS A 80 -6.29 -19.13 -4.24
N HIS A 81 -7.43 -18.50 -3.98
CA HIS A 81 -8.27 -18.73 -2.79
C HIS A 81 -7.54 -18.52 -1.44
N GLU A 82 -6.59 -17.59 -1.38
CA GLU A 82 -5.79 -17.27 -0.18
C GLU A 82 -6.35 -16.11 0.66
N ILE A 83 -7.57 -15.64 0.38
CA ILE A 83 -8.22 -14.57 1.17
C ILE A 83 -8.87 -15.18 2.43
N GLU A 84 -8.53 -14.63 3.59
CA GLU A 84 -9.07 -15.02 4.89
C GLU A 84 -10.51 -14.52 5.05
N ASN A 85 -11.38 -15.38 5.59
CA ASN A 85 -12.81 -15.09 5.82
C ASN A 85 -13.05 -14.12 6.97
#